data_AF-A0A8T9QFL9-F1
#
_entry.id   AF-A0A8T9QFL9-F1
#
_cell.length_a   1.000
_cell.length_b   1.000
_cell.length_c   1.000
_cell.angle_alpha   90.00
_cell.angle_beta   90.00
_cell.angle_gamma   90.00
#
_symmetry.space_group_name_H-M   'P 1'
#
loop_
_entity.id
_entity.type
_entity.pdbx_description
1 polymer ?
#
loop_
_entity_poly.entity_id
_entity_poly.type
_entity_poly.pdbx_seq_one_letter_code
_entity_poly.pdbx_strand_id
1 'polypeptide(L)'
;MPTDLKSSSYQISKPENRIYLARFLKSLRAKMRQKAALLPGQIDVENLELLRDFPQFDDRFTAPMHGFKSADDYYEQSSSGRYLATIAIPTLLVNAENDPFLAPSCFPRDVAAASKFVFLETPPEGGHVGFAEGTPDGEYYSERRAVEFLMAEVPA
;
A
#
# COMPACT_ATOMS: atom_id res chain seq x y z
N MET A 1 1.46 5.02 -2.42
CA MET A 1 1.29 4.24 -1.18
C MET A 1 -0.16 4.21 -0.72
N PRO A 2 -0.74 3.03 -0.43
CA PRO A 2 -2.14 2.90 -0.04
C PRO A 2 -2.38 3.43 1.37
N THR A 3 -3.23 4.45 1.49
CA THR A 3 -3.72 4.93 2.79
C THR A 3 -4.97 4.20 3.26
N ASP A 4 -5.62 3.46 2.37
CA ASP A 4 -6.74 2.57 2.64
C ASP A 4 -6.39 1.16 2.11
N LEU A 5 -5.97 0.29 3.02
CA LEU A 5 -5.52 -1.07 2.66
C LEU A 5 -6.67 -1.91 2.12
N LYS A 6 -7.88 -1.77 2.67
CA LYS A 6 -9.05 -2.54 2.25
C LYS A 6 -9.41 -2.19 0.81
N SER A 7 -9.56 -0.91 0.51
CA SER A 7 -9.93 -0.49 -0.84
C SER A 7 -8.83 -0.82 -1.86
N SER A 8 -7.55 -0.70 -1.48
CA SER A 8 -6.44 -1.14 -2.35
C SER A 8 -6.38 -2.64 -2.56
N SER A 9 -6.70 -3.46 -1.56
CA SER A 9 -6.72 -4.91 -1.70
C SER A 9 -7.78 -5.36 -2.71
N TYR A 10 -8.96 -4.72 -2.70
CA TYR A 10 -9.99 -4.92 -3.71
C TYR A 10 -9.62 -4.34 -5.08
N GLN A 11 -8.98 -3.17 -5.12
CA GLN A 11 -8.52 -2.54 -6.38
C GLN A 11 -7.53 -3.44 -7.12
N ILE A 12 -6.54 -4.01 -6.44
CA ILE A 12 -5.59 -4.96 -7.06
C ILE A 12 -6.29 -6.25 -7.49
N SER A 13 -7.39 -6.62 -6.84
CA SER A 13 -8.15 -7.83 -7.16
C SER A 13 -9.03 -7.69 -8.41
N LYS A 14 -9.10 -6.52 -9.03
CA LYS A 14 -9.85 -6.30 -10.28
C LYS A 14 -9.26 -7.09 -11.45
N PRO A 15 -10.09 -7.50 -12.43
CA PRO A 15 -9.63 -8.28 -13.59
C PRO A 15 -8.50 -7.63 -14.38
N GLU A 16 -8.51 -6.30 -14.52
CA GLU A 16 -7.46 -5.55 -15.23
C GLU A 16 -6.08 -5.71 -14.57
N ASN A 17 -6.05 -5.96 -13.26
CA ASN A 17 -4.85 -6.12 -12.44
C ASN A 17 -4.42 -7.59 -12.25
N ARG A 18 -5.05 -8.53 -12.96
CA ARG A 18 -4.84 -9.98 -12.79
C ARG A 18 -3.37 -10.42 -12.81
N ILE A 19 -2.55 -9.81 -13.67
CA ILE A 19 -1.12 -10.16 -13.77
C ILE A 19 -0.39 -9.79 -12.46
N TYR A 20 -0.69 -8.62 -11.89
CA TYR A 20 -0.13 -8.17 -10.62
C TYR A 20 -0.59 -9.07 -9.47
N LEU A 21 -1.91 -9.29 -9.36
CA LEU A 21 -2.47 -10.15 -8.32
C LEU A 21 -1.87 -11.56 -8.35
N ALA A 22 -1.78 -12.17 -9.55
CA ALA A 22 -1.19 -13.49 -9.71
C ALA A 22 0.28 -13.54 -9.28
N ARG A 23 1.07 -12.50 -9.62
CA ARG A 23 2.48 -12.40 -9.22
C ARG A 23 2.62 -12.22 -7.71
N PHE A 24 1.80 -11.37 -7.10
CA PHE A 24 1.79 -11.17 -5.65
C PHE A 24 1.43 -12.45 -4.91
N LEU A 25 0.32 -13.09 -5.26
CA LEU A 25 -0.09 -14.35 -4.64
C LEU A 25 0.98 -15.43 -4.81
N LYS A 26 1.59 -15.57 -6.01
CA LYS A 26 2.71 -16.51 -6.21
C LYS A 26 3.85 -16.25 -5.22
N SER A 27 4.26 -14.99 -5.04
CA SER A 27 5.33 -14.62 -4.10
C SER A 27 4.92 -14.88 -2.64
N LEU A 28 3.72 -14.48 -2.25
CA LEU A 28 3.18 -14.68 -0.89
C LEU A 28 3.07 -16.15 -0.52
N ARG A 29 2.55 -16.98 -1.43
CA ARG A 29 2.47 -18.44 -1.25
C ARG A 29 3.86 -19.06 -1.08
N ALA A 30 4.85 -18.63 -1.86
CA ALA A 30 6.23 -19.08 -1.71
C ALA A 30 6.81 -18.71 -0.33
N LYS A 31 6.56 -17.48 0.14
CA LYS A 31 6.95 -17.04 1.49
C LYS A 31 6.27 -17.85 2.58
N MET A 32 5.00 -18.22 2.44
CA MET A 32 4.30 -19.05 3.43
C MET A 32 4.89 -20.46 3.52
N ARG A 33 5.22 -21.08 2.37
CA ARG A 33 5.92 -22.37 2.35
C ARG A 33 7.28 -22.29 3.05
N GLN A 34 8.06 -21.24 2.79
CA GLN A 34 9.34 -21.02 3.45
C GLN A 34 9.18 -20.86 4.97
N LYS A 35 8.22 -20.04 5.42
CA LYS A 35 7.94 -19.89 6.85
C LYS A 35 7.47 -21.19 7.48
N ALA A 36 6.61 -21.96 6.82
CA ALA A 36 6.14 -23.27 7.33
C ALA A 36 7.27 -24.28 7.49
N ALA A 37 8.27 -24.27 6.60
CA ALA A 37 9.46 -25.09 6.74
C ALA A 37 10.32 -24.68 7.95
N LEU A 38 10.38 -23.39 8.27
CA LEU A 38 11.11 -22.85 9.42
C LEU A 38 10.34 -22.98 10.75
N LEU A 39 9.02 -23.07 10.69
CA LEU A 39 8.12 -23.16 11.84
C LEU A 39 7.18 -24.38 11.72
N PRO A 40 7.71 -25.61 11.81
CA PRO A 40 6.92 -26.82 11.61
C PRO A 40 5.72 -26.88 12.56
N GLY A 41 4.54 -27.18 12.01
CA GLY A 41 3.29 -27.30 12.78
C GLY A 41 2.64 -25.98 13.20
N GLN A 42 3.26 -24.82 12.93
CA GLN A 42 2.68 -23.52 13.27
C GLN A 42 1.95 -22.84 12.10
N ILE A 43 2.29 -23.23 10.86
CA ILE A 43 1.74 -22.60 9.66
C ILE A 43 1.14 -23.68 8.77
N ASP A 44 -0.18 -23.64 8.65
CA ASP A 44 -0.93 -24.50 7.75
C ASP A 44 -0.89 -23.95 6.32
N VAL A 45 -0.21 -24.66 5.43
CA VAL A 45 -0.09 -24.34 4.00
C VAL A 45 -0.95 -25.23 3.11
N GLU A 46 -1.88 -26.00 3.67
CA GLU A 46 -2.83 -26.79 2.88
C GLU A 46 -3.68 -25.89 1.99
N ASN A 47 -4.02 -26.33 0.78
CA ASN A 47 -4.93 -25.57 -0.11
C ASN A 47 -4.50 -24.12 -0.40
N LEU A 48 -3.22 -23.79 -0.22
CA LEU A 48 -2.68 -22.43 -0.39
C LEU A 48 -2.94 -21.84 -1.79
N GLU A 49 -3.04 -22.69 -2.81
CA GLU A 49 -3.35 -22.31 -4.19
C GLU A 49 -4.83 -21.92 -4.40
N LEU A 50 -5.72 -22.26 -3.46
CA LEU A 50 -7.15 -21.91 -3.54
C LEU A 50 -7.43 -20.44 -3.18
N LEU A 51 -6.50 -19.75 -2.51
CA LEU A 51 -6.65 -18.34 -2.13
C LEU A 51 -6.52 -17.46 -3.37
N ARG A 52 -7.58 -16.77 -3.76
CA ARG A 52 -7.69 -16.08 -5.05
C ARG A 52 -7.43 -14.58 -4.99
N ASP A 53 -7.45 -14.00 -3.80
CA ASP A 53 -7.31 -12.56 -3.59
C ASP A 53 -6.57 -12.27 -2.27
N PHE A 54 -6.32 -10.98 -2.02
CA PHE A 54 -5.68 -10.54 -0.78
C PHE A 54 -6.56 -10.72 0.46
N PRO A 55 -7.87 -10.39 0.47
CA PRO A 55 -8.70 -10.66 1.64
C PRO A 55 -8.63 -12.11 2.13
N GLN A 56 -8.71 -13.09 1.23
CA GLN A 56 -8.59 -14.51 1.59
C GLN A 56 -7.20 -14.86 2.12
N PHE A 57 -6.14 -14.31 1.52
CA PHE A 57 -4.78 -14.53 1.99
C PHE A 57 -4.53 -13.89 3.36
N ASP A 58 -4.97 -12.65 3.53
CA ASP A 58 -4.77 -11.87 4.74
C ASP A 58 -5.59 -12.44 5.89
N ASP A 59 -6.82 -12.91 5.65
CA ASP A 59 -7.64 -13.52 6.69
C ASP A 59 -7.02 -14.81 7.21
N ARG A 60 -6.43 -15.62 6.32
CA ARG A 60 -5.82 -16.89 6.68
C ARG A 60 -4.43 -16.76 7.31
N PHE A 61 -3.63 -15.81 6.83
CA PHE A 61 -2.22 -15.71 7.22
C PHE A 61 -1.90 -14.40 7.91
N THR A 62 -2.03 -13.27 7.20
CA THR A 62 -1.58 -11.96 7.69
C THR A 62 -2.23 -11.59 9.02
N ALA A 63 -3.55 -11.64 9.10
CA ALA A 63 -4.31 -11.27 10.29
C ALA A 63 -3.92 -12.13 11.51
N PRO A 64 -4.08 -13.47 11.50
CA PRO A 64 -3.77 -14.28 12.68
C PRO A 64 -2.27 -14.28 13.05
N MET A 65 -1.36 -14.23 12.07
CA MET A 65 0.09 -14.14 12.36
C MET A 65 0.49 -12.86 13.07
N HIS A 66 -0.28 -11.79 12.90
CA HIS A 66 -0.02 -10.48 13.48
C HIS A 66 -1.00 -10.12 14.62
N GLY A 67 -1.84 -11.06 15.06
CA GLY A 67 -2.74 -10.87 16.20
C GLY A 67 -4.03 -10.10 15.89
N PHE A 68 -4.37 -9.92 14.61
CA PHE A 68 -5.65 -9.37 14.20
C PHE A 68 -6.73 -10.46 14.14
N LYS A 69 -7.99 -10.07 14.34
CA LYS A 69 -9.14 -11.00 14.37
C LYS A 69 -9.54 -11.51 13.00
N SER A 70 -9.32 -10.71 11.96
CA SER A 70 -9.68 -11.00 10.57
C SER A 70 -8.91 -10.08 9.62
N ALA A 71 -9.02 -10.31 8.31
CA ALA A 71 -8.50 -9.38 7.30
C ALA A 71 -9.09 -7.96 7.47
N ASP A 72 -10.38 -7.87 7.75
CA ASP A 72 -11.07 -6.59 7.96
C ASP A 72 -10.54 -5.85 9.19
N ASP A 73 -10.33 -6.56 10.30
CA ASP A 73 -9.73 -6.00 11.52
C ASP A 73 -8.29 -5.51 11.25
N TYR A 74 -7.52 -6.30 10.50
CA TYR A 74 -6.18 -5.91 10.04
C TYR A 74 -6.23 -4.63 9.20
N TYR A 75 -7.12 -4.55 8.20
CA TYR A 75 -7.23 -3.38 7.34
C TYR A 75 -7.68 -2.14 8.10
N GLU A 76 -8.64 -2.27 9.01
CA GLU A 76 -9.14 -1.16 9.81
C GLU A 76 -8.05 -0.57 10.71
N GLN A 77 -7.26 -1.43 11.36
CA GLN A 77 -6.21 -0.99 12.28
C GLN A 77 -4.95 -0.51 11.55
N SER A 78 -4.62 -1.10 10.41
CA SER A 78 -3.34 -0.88 9.71
C SER A 78 -3.43 0.12 8.54
N SER A 79 -4.62 0.54 8.14
CA SER A 79 -4.78 1.60 7.14
C SER A 79 -4.29 2.94 7.68
N SER A 80 -3.31 3.55 7.03
CA SER A 80 -2.68 4.78 7.53
C SER A 80 -3.60 6.01 7.44
N GLY A 81 -4.60 6.00 6.55
CA GLY A 81 -5.49 7.12 6.25
C GLY A 81 -6.18 7.71 7.49
N ARG A 82 -6.59 6.85 8.43
CA ARG A 82 -7.26 7.26 9.67
C ARG A 82 -6.36 8.03 10.64
N TYR A 83 -5.04 7.87 10.54
CA TYR A 83 -4.08 8.51 11.43
C TYR A 83 -3.55 9.83 10.86
N LEU A 84 -3.77 10.11 9.57
CA LEU A 84 -3.23 11.30 8.90
C LEU A 84 -3.65 12.60 9.57
N ALA A 85 -4.89 12.69 10.07
CA ALA A 85 -5.39 13.89 10.75
C ALA A 85 -4.66 14.19 12.08
N THR A 86 -3.95 13.22 12.66
CA THR A 86 -3.21 13.37 13.92
C THR A 86 -1.74 13.67 13.74
N ILE A 87 -1.25 13.70 12.49
CA ILE A 87 0.14 14.02 12.18
C ILE A 87 0.44 15.46 12.58
N ALA A 88 1.46 15.64 13.43
CA ALA A 88 1.93 16.94 13.90
C ALA A 88 3.33 17.32 13.36
N ILE A 89 3.88 16.49 12.48
CA ILE A 89 5.18 16.69 11.82
C ILE A 89 4.91 16.77 10.32
N PRO A 90 5.48 17.75 9.59
CA PRO A 90 5.29 17.85 8.14
C PRO A 90 5.55 16.53 7.44
N THR A 91 4.56 16.10 6.67
CA THR A 91 4.53 14.82 5.97
C THR A 91 3.99 15.03 4.57
N LEU A 92 4.77 14.65 3.57
CA LEU A 92 4.37 14.64 2.17
C LEU A 92 3.89 13.24 1.77
N LEU A 93 2.66 13.15 1.28
CA LEU A 93 2.11 11.96 0.63
C LEU A 93 2.13 12.17 -0.89
N VAL A 94 2.86 11.30 -1.60
CA VAL A 94 2.93 11.31 -3.07
C VAL A 94 2.28 10.05 -3.62
N ASN A 95 1.18 10.21 -4.37
CA ASN A 95 0.41 9.10 -4.98
C ASN A 95 0.02 9.47 -6.42
N ALA A 96 0.47 8.71 -7.42
CA ALA A 96 0.07 8.98 -8.81
C ALA A 96 -1.41 8.66 -9.06
N GLU A 97 -2.10 9.48 -9.85
CA GLU A 97 -3.52 9.28 -10.20
C GLU A 97 -3.74 8.02 -11.04
N ASN A 98 -2.76 7.67 -11.88
CA ASN A 98 -2.80 6.47 -12.72
C ASN A 98 -2.25 5.20 -12.01
N ASP A 99 -2.10 5.21 -10.68
CA ASP A 99 -1.68 4.03 -9.92
C ASP A 99 -2.75 2.93 -10.00
N PRO A 100 -2.44 1.75 -10.60
CA PRO A 100 -3.41 0.68 -10.78
C PRO A 100 -3.88 0.06 -9.46
N PHE A 101 -3.15 0.29 -8.35
CA PHE A 101 -3.39 -0.35 -7.05
C PHE A 101 -4.16 0.52 -6.07
N LEU A 102 -4.24 1.82 -6.33
CA LEU A 102 -4.88 2.77 -5.42
C LEU A 102 -6.34 2.98 -5.81
N ALA A 103 -7.22 2.84 -4.82
CA ALA A 103 -8.60 3.26 -4.96
C ALA A 103 -8.71 4.78 -4.71
N PRO A 104 -9.82 5.44 -5.12
CA PRO A 104 -10.04 6.86 -4.83
C PRO A 104 -9.90 7.24 -3.34
N SER A 105 -10.22 6.34 -2.42
CA SER A 105 -10.04 6.55 -0.97
C SER A 105 -8.59 6.67 -0.54
N CYS A 106 -7.63 6.25 -1.38
CA CYS A 106 -6.19 6.40 -1.11
C CYS A 106 -5.66 7.82 -1.38
N PHE A 107 -6.53 8.75 -1.81
CA PHE A 107 -6.21 10.15 -2.06
C PHE A 107 -6.95 11.01 -1.03
N PRO A 108 -6.41 11.17 0.21
CA PRO A 108 -7.10 11.80 1.33
C PRO A 108 -7.08 13.33 1.21
N ARG A 109 -7.67 13.86 0.13
CA ARG A 109 -7.66 15.28 -0.22
C ARG A 109 -8.25 16.16 0.87
N ASP A 110 -9.37 15.73 1.46
CA ASP A 110 -10.03 16.49 2.52
C ASP A 110 -9.16 16.58 3.79
N VAL A 111 -8.48 15.49 4.15
CA VAL A 111 -7.58 15.46 5.31
C VAL A 111 -6.35 16.33 5.06
N ALA A 112 -5.77 16.27 3.87
CA ALA A 112 -4.65 17.12 3.49
C ALA A 112 -5.05 18.61 3.45
N ALA A 113 -6.20 18.94 2.89
CA ALA A 113 -6.71 20.31 2.83
C ALA A 113 -7.01 20.91 4.21
N ALA A 114 -7.40 20.07 5.18
CA ALA A 114 -7.69 20.49 6.55
C ALA A 114 -6.44 20.53 7.46
N SER A 115 -5.30 19.97 7.03
CA SER A 115 -4.09 19.84 7.85
C SER A 115 -3.04 20.90 7.50
N LYS A 116 -2.30 21.35 8.52
CA LYS A 116 -1.09 22.16 8.33
C LYS A 116 0.17 21.30 8.11
N PHE A 117 0.08 20.01 8.45
CA PHE A 117 1.24 19.11 8.47
C PHE A 117 1.17 18.04 7.38
N VAL A 118 0.01 17.77 6.79
CA VAL A 118 -0.14 16.74 5.75
C VAL A 118 -0.29 17.40 4.40
N PHE A 119 0.70 17.18 3.55
CA PHE A 119 0.73 17.62 2.16
C PHE A 119 0.43 16.44 1.26
N LEU A 120 -0.35 16.66 0.20
CA LEU A 120 -0.72 15.62 -0.76
C LEU A 120 -0.38 16.08 -2.18
N GLU A 121 0.41 15.28 -2.87
CA GLU A 121 0.75 15.47 -4.28
C GLU A 121 0.27 14.27 -5.09
N THR A 122 -0.48 14.58 -6.15
CA THR A 122 -1.11 13.58 -7.00
C THR A 122 -0.77 13.80 -8.47
N PRO A 123 0.47 13.50 -8.90
CA PRO A 123 0.84 13.65 -10.31
C PRO A 123 -0.05 12.76 -11.19
N PRO A 124 -0.43 13.21 -12.40
CA PRO A 124 -1.28 12.41 -13.30
C PRO A 124 -0.67 11.06 -13.65
N GLU A 125 0.66 11.02 -13.77
CA GLU A 125 1.42 9.84 -14.15
C GLU A 125 2.51 9.52 -13.13
N GLY A 126 2.80 8.21 -13.01
CA GLY A 126 3.83 7.68 -12.13
C GLY A 126 3.59 6.20 -11.82
N GLY A 127 2.36 5.70 -11.98
CA GLY A 127 2.00 4.34 -11.59
C GLY A 127 2.27 4.07 -10.12
N HIS A 128 2.42 2.80 -9.74
CA HIS A 128 2.62 2.43 -8.34
C HIS A 128 4.02 2.75 -7.80
N VAL A 129 5.03 2.56 -8.64
CA VAL A 129 6.47 2.70 -8.29
C VAL A 129 7.26 3.39 -9.40
N GLY A 130 6.59 3.85 -10.46
CA GLY A 130 7.22 4.26 -11.70
C GLY A 130 7.81 5.65 -11.61
N PHE A 131 7.02 6.67 -11.28
CA PHE A 131 7.37 8.09 -11.07
C PHE A 131 8.45 8.71 -12.00
N ALA A 132 8.72 8.12 -13.15
CA ALA A 132 9.80 8.55 -14.03
C ALA A 132 9.41 9.87 -14.72
N GLU A 133 10.32 10.85 -14.71
CA GLU A 133 10.15 12.11 -15.42
C GLU A 133 11.09 12.18 -16.63
N GLY A 134 10.53 12.50 -17.81
CA GLY A 134 11.34 12.77 -19.00
C GLY A 134 12.01 11.53 -19.60
N THR A 135 13.34 11.49 -19.56
CA THR A 135 14.15 10.44 -20.20
C THR A 135 14.34 9.22 -19.30
N PRO A 136 14.72 8.05 -19.84
CA PRO A 136 14.96 6.83 -19.04
C PRO A 136 16.03 6.98 -17.96
N ASP A 137 16.96 7.92 -18.12
CA ASP A 137 18.02 8.27 -17.14
C ASP A 137 17.65 9.52 -16.30
N GLY A 138 16.39 9.96 -16.37
CA GLY A 138 15.87 11.10 -15.65
C GLY A 138 15.68 10.82 -14.16
N GLU A 139 15.51 11.89 -13.38
CA GLU A 139 15.16 11.79 -11.96
C GLU A 139 13.70 11.33 -11.80
N TYR A 140 13.44 10.57 -10.74
CA TYR A 140 12.07 10.18 -10.40
C TYR A 140 11.38 11.34 -9.67
N TYR A 141 10.15 11.68 -10.09
CA TYR A 141 9.32 12.71 -9.44
C TYR A 141 9.27 12.52 -7.93
N SER A 142 9.05 11.27 -7.47
CA SER A 142 8.97 10.95 -6.06
C SER A 142 10.29 11.21 -5.31
N GLU A 143 11.44 10.97 -5.94
CA GLU A 143 12.76 11.20 -5.35
C GLU A 143 13.06 12.69 -5.27
N ARG A 144 12.85 13.41 -6.38
CA ARG A 144 12.99 14.86 -6.43
C ARG A 144 12.13 15.55 -5.39
N ARG A 145 10.84 15.18 -5.31
CA ARG A 145 9.91 15.74 -4.33
C ARG A 145 10.28 15.38 -2.89
N ALA A 146 10.82 14.19 -2.64
CA ALA A 146 11.32 13.84 -1.31
C ALA A 146 12.48 14.76 -0.90
N VAL A 147 13.45 15.01 -1.78
CA VAL A 147 14.58 15.93 -1.50
C VAL A 147 14.08 17.35 -1.31
N GLU A 148 13.27 17.86 -2.23
CA GLU A 148 12.70 19.22 -2.16
C GLU A 148 11.89 19.43 -0.87
N PHE A 149 11.11 18.43 -0.45
CA PHE A 149 10.32 18.51 0.79
C PHE A 149 11.20 18.51 2.05
N LEU A 150 12.25 17.69 2.08
CA LEU A 150 13.17 17.62 3.22
C LEU A 150 14.09 18.86 3.33
N MET A 151 14.40 19.50 2.20
CA MET A 151 15.26 20.69 2.15
C MET A 151 14.48 21.99 2.30
N ALA A 152 13.16 21.98 2.08
CA ALA A 152 12.32 23.14 2.31
C ALA A 152 12.33 23.52 3.80
N GLU A 153 12.42 24.81 4.10
CA GLU A 153 12.12 25.30 5.44
C GLU A 153 10.67 24.93 5.75
N VAL A 154 10.50 23.98 6.65
CA VAL A 154 9.20 23.64 7.20
C VAL A 154 8.65 24.89 7.89
N PRO A 155 7.46 25.40 7.50
CA PRO A 155 6.80 26.43 8.27
C PRO A 155 6.53 25.91 9.69
N ALA A 156 7.04 26.63 10.70
CA ALA A 156 6.85 26.34 12.12
C ALA A 156 5.37 26.38 12.54
#